data_AF-A0A3Q3A9J0-F1
#
_entry.id   AF-A0A3Q3A9J0-F1
#
_cell.length_a   1.000
_cell.length_b   1.000
_cell.length_c   1.000
_cell.angle_alpha   90.00
_cell.angle_beta   90.00
_cell.angle_gamma   90.00
#
_symmetry.space_group_name_H-M   'P 1'
#
loop_
_entity.id
_entity.type
_entity.pdbx_description
1 polymer ?
#
loop_
_entity_poly.entity_id
_entity_poly.type
_entity_poly.pdbx_seq_one_letter_code
_entity_poly.pdbx_strand_id
1 'polypeptide(L)'
;SLVPEHFPSPVAYQLPLCQLVNQTISLEKEGCFECHPVETTICSGHCFTKYPIMAIRFSKVYQHVCTYQDIYYKTFELPDCLPGVDPVITYPVALSCRCSRCNMDMSDCTFESLKPDFCMNDIPFYY
;
A
#
# COMPACT_ATOMS: atom_id res chain seq x y z
N SER A 1 31.64 19.21 -17.85
CA SER A 1 30.86 18.35 -18.75
C SER A 1 29.48 18.17 -18.15
N LEU A 2 28.47 18.73 -18.82
CA LEU A 2 27.08 18.78 -18.36
C LEU A 2 26.50 17.37 -18.25
N VAL A 3 25.92 17.03 -17.11
CA VAL A 3 25.13 15.79 -16.92
C VAL A 3 23.91 15.90 -17.84
N PRO A 4 23.59 14.90 -18.67
CA PRO A 4 22.35 14.91 -19.43
C PRO A 4 21.20 14.72 -18.44
N GLU A 5 20.45 15.79 -18.19
CA GLU A 5 19.15 15.67 -17.53
C GLU A 5 18.23 14.90 -18.48
N HIS A 6 17.96 13.64 -18.12
CA HIS A 6 17.00 12.81 -18.82
C HIS A 6 15.61 13.39 -18.52
N PHE A 7 15.12 14.26 -19.41
CA PHE A 7 13.80 14.85 -19.30
C PHE A 7 12.76 13.73 -19.27
N PRO A 8 11.84 13.71 -18.29
CA PRO A 8 10.76 12.74 -18.26
C PRO A 8 9.94 12.81 -19.56
N SER A 9 9.48 11.67 -20.06
CA SER A 9 8.53 11.62 -21.19
C SER A 9 7.28 12.46 -20.89
N PRO A 10 6.64 13.12 -21.87
CA PRO A 10 5.41 13.90 -21.67
C PRO A 10 4.28 13.11 -20.96
N VAL A 11 4.26 11.78 -21.06
CA VAL A 11 3.31 10.90 -20.36
C VAL A 11 3.55 10.88 -18.84
N ALA A 12 4.80 10.99 -18.40
CA ALA A 12 5.15 11.00 -16.98
C ALA A 12 4.64 12.26 -16.24
N TYR A 13 4.39 13.36 -16.97
CA TYR A 13 3.84 14.60 -16.40
C TYR A 13 2.31 14.54 -16.16
N GLN A 14 1.63 13.50 -16.64
CA GLN A 14 0.17 13.35 -16.51
C GLN A 14 -0.25 12.36 -15.41
N LEU A 15 0.71 11.67 -14.79
CA LEU A 15 0.43 10.70 -13.74
C LEU A 15 0.41 11.37 -12.35
N PRO A 16 -0.54 11.01 -11.47
CA PRO A 16 -0.57 11.55 -10.12
C PRO A 16 0.70 11.14 -9.36
N LEU A 17 1.43 12.12 -8.82
CA LEU A 17 2.58 11.84 -7.96
C LEU A 17 2.12 11.13 -6.67
N CYS A 18 3.06 10.48 -5.99
CA CYS A 18 2.82 9.84 -4.71
C CYS A 18 2.17 10.81 -3.70
N GLN A 19 0.96 10.48 -3.26
CA GLN A 19 0.13 11.32 -2.41
C GLN A 19 -0.79 10.48 -1.52
N LEU A 20 -1.42 11.12 -0.53
CA LEU A 20 -2.52 10.50 0.20
C LEU A 20 -3.76 10.41 -0.70
N VAL A 21 -4.44 9.28 -0.63
CA VAL A 21 -5.75 9.08 -1.24
C VAL A 21 -6.70 8.44 -0.24
N ASN A 22 -7.98 8.81 -0.28
CA ASN A 22 -9.02 8.10 0.46
C ASN A 22 -9.33 6.79 -0.25
N GLN A 23 -9.39 5.72 0.52
CA GLN A 23 -9.64 4.38 0.03
C GLN A 23 -10.50 3.63 1.04
N THR A 24 -11.48 2.88 0.52
CA THR A 24 -12.22 1.91 1.32
C THR A 24 -11.39 0.63 1.44
N ILE A 25 -11.23 0.15 2.66
CA ILE A 25 -10.62 -1.14 2.96
C ILE A 25 -11.63 -2.05 3.65
N SER A 26 -11.52 -3.35 3.46
CA SER A 26 -12.34 -4.34 4.15
C SER A 26 -11.61 -4.86 5.38
N LEU A 27 -12.23 -4.73 6.55
CA LEU A 27 -11.72 -5.26 7.81
C LEU A 27 -12.25 -6.67 8.02
N GLU A 28 -11.34 -7.62 8.20
CA GLU A 28 -11.64 -9.02 8.48
C GLU A 28 -10.77 -9.52 9.63
N LYS A 29 -11.34 -10.38 10.49
CA LYS A 29 -10.62 -11.03 11.59
C LYS A 29 -11.10 -12.46 11.72
N GLU A 30 -10.16 -13.40 11.87
CA GLU A 30 -10.49 -14.81 12.12
C GLU A 30 -11.39 -14.94 13.36
N GLY A 31 -12.48 -15.70 13.22
CA GLY A 31 -13.48 -15.87 14.27
C GLY A 31 -14.61 -14.84 14.28
N CYS A 32 -14.62 -13.88 13.34
CA CYS A 32 -15.75 -13.01 13.04
C CYS A 32 -16.31 -13.33 11.65
N PHE A 33 -17.64 -13.29 11.49
CA PHE A 33 -18.30 -13.81 10.28
C PHE A 33 -18.46 -12.78 9.15
N GLU A 34 -18.42 -11.49 9.45
CA GLU A 34 -18.67 -10.43 8.47
C GLU A 34 -17.42 -9.55 8.27
N CYS A 35 -17.20 -9.14 7.01
CA CYS A 35 -16.20 -8.14 6.67
C CYS A 35 -16.82 -6.75 6.74
N HIS A 36 -16.10 -5.79 7.32
CA HIS A 36 -16.60 -4.43 7.47
C HIS A 36 -15.81 -3.43 6.64
N PRO A 37 -16.44 -2.76 5.65
CA PRO A 37 -15.78 -1.73 4.87
C PRO A 37 -15.61 -0.44 5.70
N VAL A 38 -14.41 0.11 5.72
CA VAL A 38 -14.11 1.40 6.36
C VAL A 38 -13.33 2.30 5.41
N GLU A 39 -13.59 3.61 5.48
CA GLU A 39 -12.80 4.60 4.75
C GLU A 39 -11.55 4.95 5.55
N THR A 40 -10.39 4.87 4.91
CA THR A 40 -9.10 5.28 5.46
C THR A 40 -8.29 6.04 4.40
N THR A 41 -7.15 6.59 4.81
CA THR A 41 -6.18 7.18 3.89
C THR A 41 -5.04 6.20 3.62
N ILE A 42 -4.65 6.04 2.35
CA ILE A 42 -3.51 5.23 1.92
C ILE A 42 -2.55 6.04 1.06
N CYS A 43 -1.37 5.49 0.77
CA CYS A 43 -0.43 6.07 -0.16
C CYS A 43 -0.59 5.48 -1.55
N SER A 44 -0.82 6.33 -2.55
CA SER A 44 -0.96 5.92 -3.95
C SER A 44 -0.38 6.97 -4.90
N GLY A 45 -0.06 6.55 -6.12
CA GLY A 45 0.54 7.39 -7.15
C GLY A 45 1.95 6.94 -7.54
N HIS A 46 2.66 7.82 -8.24
CA HIS A 46 3.87 7.45 -8.96
C HIS A 46 5.12 8.12 -8.37
N CYS A 47 6.25 7.42 -8.50
CA CYS A 47 7.58 7.88 -8.13
C CYS A 47 8.51 7.83 -9.33
N PHE A 48 9.42 8.80 -9.42
CA PHE A 48 10.43 8.80 -10.47
C PHE A 48 11.43 7.66 -10.24
N THR A 49 11.55 6.79 -11.22
CA THR A 49 12.56 5.74 -11.25
C THR A 49 13.67 6.09 -12.24
N LYS A 50 14.89 5.66 -11.94
CA LYS A 50 16.05 5.84 -12.81
C LYS A 50 16.47 4.47 -13.33
N TYR A 51 16.60 4.35 -14.65
CA TYR A 51 17.18 3.16 -15.26
C TYR A 51 18.68 3.35 -15.45
N PRO A 52 19.54 2.43 -14.97
CA PRO A 52 20.98 2.53 -15.18
C PRO A 52 21.33 2.28 -16.65
N ILE A 53 21.94 3.25 -17.33
CA ILE A 53 22.27 3.19 -18.77
C ILE A 53 23.35 2.13 -19.08
N MET A 54 24.18 1.79 -18.10
CA MET A 54 25.10 0.66 -18.15
C MET A 54 24.64 -0.36 -17.10
N ALA A 55 24.47 -1.63 -17.52
CA ALA A 55 24.27 -2.75 -16.61
C ALA A 55 25.55 -2.98 -15.80
N ILE A 56 25.81 -2.11 -14.82
CA ILE A 56 26.90 -2.29 -13.87
C ILE A 56 26.49 -3.53 -13.08
N ARG A 57 27.14 -4.65 -13.40
CA ARG A 57 26.89 -6.02 -12.94
C ARG A 57 26.91 -6.19 -11.40
N PHE A 58 27.11 -5.11 -10.64
CA PHE A 58 27.31 -5.07 -9.20
C PHE A 58 26.73 -3.83 -8.47
N SER A 59 26.06 -2.89 -9.15
CA SER A 59 25.43 -1.77 -8.43
C SER A 59 24.04 -2.19 -7.93
N LYS A 60 23.83 -2.16 -6.61
CA LYS A 60 22.49 -2.27 -6.02
C LYS A 60 21.73 -0.98 -6.36
N VAL A 61 21.05 -0.97 -7.51
CA VAL A 61 20.14 0.12 -7.88
C VAL A 61 18.84 -0.12 -7.14
N TYR A 62 18.57 0.69 -6.13
CA TYR A 62 17.30 0.68 -5.43
C TYR A 62 16.30 1.53 -6.21
N GLN A 63 15.12 0.99 -6.44
CA GLN A 63 14.00 1.72 -7.00
C GLN A 63 13.15 2.30 -5.86
N HIS A 64 12.64 3.51 -6.08
CA HIS A 64 11.72 4.15 -5.15
C HIS A 64 10.28 3.80 -5.53
N VAL A 65 9.49 3.44 -4.52
CA VAL A 65 8.05 3.20 -4.63
C VAL A 65 7.31 4.22 -3.76
N CYS A 66 6.02 4.44 -4.05
CA CYS A 66 5.18 5.24 -3.18
C CYS A 66 4.86 4.41 -1.93
N THR A 67 5.23 4.91 -0.75
CA THR A 67 5.08 4.19 0.51
C THR A 67 4.79 5.14 1.65
N TYR A 68 4.37 4.58 2.79
CA TYR A 68 4.06 5.33 3.99
C TYR A 68 5.30 6.01 4.55
N GLN A 69 5.15 7.28 4.93
CA GLN A 69 6.15 7.99 5.72
C GLN A 69 5.74 8.00 7.19
N ASP A 70 4.55 8.53 7.48
CA ASP A 70 3.96 8.55 8.81
C ASP A 70 2.60 7.86 8.78
N ILE A 71 2.32 7.04 9.80
CA ILE A 71 1.07 6.30 9.94
C ILE A 71 0.49 6.47 11.35
N TYR A 72 -0.82 6.37 11.44
CA TYR A 72 -1.55 6.27 12.69
C TYR A 72 -2.41 5.01 12.67
N TYR A 73 -2.62 4.38 13.82
CA TYR A 73 -3.44 3.18 13.94
C TYR A 73 -4.77 3.49 14.59
N LYS A 74 -5.86 3.07 13.96
CA LYS A 74 -7.22 3.13 14.51
C LYS A 74 -7.69 1.73 14.86
N THR A 75 -8.61 1.66 15.82
CA THR A 75 -9.29 0.43 16.21
C THR A 75 -10.73 0.44 15.74
N PHE A 76 -11.27 -0.74 15.45
CA PHE A 76 -12.67 -0.96 15.13
C PHE A 76 -13.13 -2.24 15.84
N GLU A 77 -14.38 -2.27 16.30
CA GLU A 77 -14.96 -3.45 16.94
C GLU A 77 -15.87 -4.14 15.94
N LEU A 78 -15.49 -5.35 15.52
CA LEU A 78 -16.26 -6.14 14.56
C LEU A 78 -17.48 -6.75 15.25
N PRO A 79 -18.69 -6.68 14.65
CA PRO A 79 -19.84 -7.41 15.12
C PRO A 79 -19.70 -8.92 14.83
N ASP A 80 -20.58 -9.71 15.46
CA ASP A 80 -20.78 -11.13 15.14
C ASP A 80 -19.50 -11.98 15.17
N CYS A 81 -18.72 -11.82 16.23
CA CYS A 81 -17.57 -12.68 16.54
C CYS A 81 -17.95 -13.83 17.49
N LEU A 82 -17.21 -14.95 17.39
CA LEU A 82 -17.37 -16.11 18.26
C LEU A 82 -17.09 -15.79 19.74
N PRO A 83 -17.72 -16.51 20.69
CA PRO A 83 -17.44 -16.33 22.11
C PRO A 83 -15.95 -16.57 22.44
N GLY A 84 -15.32 -15.60 23.10
CA GLY A 84 -13.90 -15.66 23.49
C GLY A 84 -12.94 -15.12 22.43
N VAL A 85 -13.42 -14.71 21.26
CA VAL A 85 -12.65 -13.94 20.27
C VAL A 85 -12.73 -12.46 20.66
N ASP A 86 -11.58 -11.77 20.68
CA ASP A 86 -11.55 -10.32 20.81
C ASP A 86 -12.09 -9.69 19.51
N PRO A 87 -13.18 -8.90 19.55
CA PRO A 87 -13.75 -8.29 18.34
C PRO A 87 -12.93 -7.10 17.82
N VAL A 88 -11.96 -6.59 18.58
CA VAL A 88 -11.21 -5.38 18.19
C VAL A 88 -10.15 -5.69 17.13
N ILE A 89 -10.18 -4.98 16.02
CA ILE A 89 -9.16 -4.99 14.97
C ILE A 89 -8.47 -3.63 14.87
N THR A 90 -7.19 -3.62 14.53
CA THR A 90 -6.40 -2.40 14.35
C THR A 90 -6.00 -2.25 12.88
N TYR A 91 -6.22 -1.07 12.30
CA TYR A 91 -5.93 -0.79 10.89
C TYR A 91 -5.14 0.53 10.72
N PRO A 92 -4.31 0.64 9.66
CA PRO A 92 -3.47 1.82 9.43
C PRO A 92 -4.24 2.95 8.75
N VAL A 93 -3.82 4.18 9.07
CA VAL A 93 -4.24 5.44 8.45
C VAL A 93 -2.98 6.19 8.04
N ALA A 94 -2.80 6.42 6.75
CA ALA A 94 -1.66 7.20 6.24
C ALA A 94 -1.80 8.66 6.64
N LEU A 95 -0.77 9.23 7.26
CA LEU A 95 -0.70 10.66 7.55
C LEU A 95 0.16 11.41 6.52
N SER A 96 1.18 10.74 5.98
CA SER A 96 2.08 11.27 4.96
C SER A 96 2.63 10.15 4.07
N CYS A 97 2.95 10.49 2.83
CA CYS A 97 3.47 9.57 1.82
C CYS A 97 4.80 10.06 1.28
N ARG A 98 5.68 9.13 0.91
CA ARG A 98 6.96 9.46 0.29
C ARG A 98 7.38 8.44 -0.77
N CYS A 99 8.24 8.90 -1.68
CA CYS A 99 8.99 8.02 -2.56
C CYS A 99 10.26 7.53 -1.85
N SER A 100 10.25 6.30 -1.36
CA SER A 100 11.42 5.67 -0.73
C SER A 100 11.56 4.21 -1.15
N ARG A 101 12.63 3.55 -0.68
CA ARG A 101 12.73 2.09 -0.86
C ARG A 101 11.55 1.43 -0.15
N CYS A 102 11.00 0.37 -0.73
CA CYS A 102 9.96 -0.42 -0.08
C CYS A 102 10.48 -0.99 1.24
N ASN A 103 9.74 -0.76 2.33
CA ASN A 103 10.10 -1.22 3.66
C ASN A 103 9.56 -2.64 3.88
N MET A 104 10.42 -3.65 3.74
CA MET A 104 10.05 -5.05 3.88
C MET A 104 9.67 -5.44 5.32
N ASP A 105 9.98 -4.62 6.33
CA ASP A 105 9.63 -4.92 7.72
C ASP A 105 8.14 -4.68 8.01
N MET A 106 7.47 -3.82 7.23
CA MET A 106 6.06 -3.44 7.42
C MET A 106 5.21 -3.60 6.16
N SER A 107 5.80 -3.88 5.00
CA SER A 107 5.08 -3.91 3.74
C SER A 107 5.53 -5.08 2.89
N ASP A 108 4.56 -5.71 2.22
CA ASP A 108 4.85 -6.70 1.19
C ASP A 108 5.26 -5.97 -0.10
N CYS A 109 6.48 -6.24 -0.55
CA CYS A 109 7.09 -5.57 -1.70
C CYS A 109 6.86 -6.41 -2.97
N THR A 110 5.63 -6.36 -3.49
CA THR A 110 5.20 -7.09 -4.69
C THR A 110 4.84 -6.14 -5.85
N PHE A 111 4.69 -6.68 -7.05
CA PHE A 111 4.19 -5.95 -8.21
C PHE A 111 2.67 -5.79 -8.21
N GLU A 112 1.95 -6.82 -7.77
CA GLU A 112 0.49 -6.84 -7.70
C GLU A 112 0.07 -7.55 -6.40
N SER A 113 -0.97 -7.01 -5.77
CA SER A 113 -1.59 -7.52 -4.54
C SER A 113 -3.10 -7.64 -4.73
N LEU A 114 -3.77 -8.23 -3.74
CA LEU A 114 -5.21 -8.14 -3.60
C LEU A 114 -5.65 -6.67 -3.51
N LYS A 115 -6.90 -6.41 -3.93
CA LYS A 115 -7.47 -5.07 -3.81
C LYS A 115 -7.70 -4.71 -2.34
N PRO A 116 -7.66 -3.43 -1.94
CA PRO A 116 -7.80 -3.04 -0.54
C PRO A 116 -9.17 -3.37 0.08
N ASP A 117 -10.22 -3.44 -0.75
CA ASP A 117 -11.60 -3.78 -0.39
C ASP A 117 -11.89 -5.30 -0.47
N PHE A 118 -10.88 -6.11 -0.71
CA PHE A 118 -11.03 -7.56 -0.79
C PHE A 118 -11.38 -8.17 0.58
N CYS A 119 -12.33 -9.10 0.59
CA CYS A 119 -12.78 -9.85 1.76
C CYS A 119 -12.82 -11.35 1.42
N MET A 120 -12.25 -12.18 2.28
CA MET A 120 -12.23 -13.64 2.06
C MET A 120 -13.61 -14.28 2.20
N ASN A 121 -14.48 -13.75 3.07
CA ASN A 121 -15.83 -14.28 3.30
C ASN A 121 -16.77 -14.13 2.09
N ASP A 122 -16.43 -13.26 1.13
CA ASP A 122 -17.18 -13.10 -0.14
C ASP A 122 -16.89 -14.24 -1.14
N ILE A 123 -15.92 -15.12 -0.86
CA ILE A 123 -15.56 -16.24 -1.73
C ILE A 123 -16.40 -17.47 -1.35
N PRO A 124 -17.33 -17.94 -2.21
CA PRO A 124 -18.23 -19.05 -1.88
C PRO A 124 -17.56 -20.44 -1.80
N PHE A 125 -16.23 -20.52 -1.72
CA PHE A 125 -15.46 -21.77 -1.77
C PHE A 125 -14.46 -21.98 -0.61
N TYR A 126 -14.47 -21.13 0.43
CA TYR A 126 -13.69 -21.36 1.65
C TYR A 126 -14.60 -21.82 2.80
N TYR A 127 -15.13 -23.04 2.67
CA TYR A 127 -15.69 -23.86 3.76
C TYR A 127 -15.20 -25.30 3.61
#